data_AF-A0A2K8SPQ8-F1
#
_entry.id   AF-A0A2K8SPQ8-F1
#
_cell.length_a   1.000
_cell.length_b   1.000
_cell.length_c   1.000
_cell.angle_alpha   90.00
_cell.angle_beta   90.00
_cell.angle_gamma   90.00
#
_symmetry.space_group_name_H-M   'P 1'
#
loop_
_entity.id
_entity.type
_entity.pdbx_description
1 polymer ?
#
loop_
_entity_poly.entity_id
_entity_poly.type
_entity_poly.pdbx_seq_one_letter_code
_entity_poly.pdbx_strand_id
1 'polypeptide(L)'
;MGNAANILPELQAALAATRSEIVDALADEIGTYTFPDGTTDPAIALLGLGSNVQVYPPQGTSVTGGLEVVLVTLNSVRIESRLDGIIQNIVTQIILRQYDVSKSTIAPLFKILSVLDIAADPIRTVSDPYIGNIETCEIQILHSFYTGDS
;
A
#
# COMPACT_ATOMS: atom_id res chain seq x y z
N MET A 1 13.51 15.79 -26.72
CA MET A 1 13.50 15.32 -25.32
C MET A 1 12.06 15.43 -24.86
N GLY A 2 11.29 14.34 -24.99
CA GLY A 2 9.90 14.34 -24.54
C GLY A 2 9.87 14.54 -23.03
N ASN A 3 9.14 15.56 -22.57
CA ASN A 3 8.85 15.70 -21.15
C ASN A 3 8.17 14.40 -20.71
N ALA A 4 8.76 13.68 -19.74
CA ALA A 4 8.01 12.63 -19.06
C ALA A 4 6.71 13.27 -18.54
N ALA A 5 5.56 12.72 -18.93
CA ALA A 5 4.28 13.24 -18.48
C ALA A 5 4.24 13.23 -16.95
N ASN A 6 3.53 14.21 -16.38
CA ASN A 6 3.29 14.23 -14.94
C ASN A 6 2.28 13.12 -14.60
N ILE A 7 2.78 11.93 -14.26
CA ILE A 7 1.97 10.75 -13.89
C ILE A 7 1.43 10.77 -12.45
N LEU A 8 1.61 11.88 -11.73
CA LEU A 8 1.17 11.99 -10.35
C LEU A 8 -0.36 11.79 -10.19
N PRO A 9 -1.23 12.38 -11.05
CA PRO A 9 -2.67 12.16 -10.96
C PRO A 9 -3.05 10.69 -11.19
N GLU A 10 -2.47 10.03 -12.19
CA GLU A 10 -2.73 8.63 -12.52
C GLU A 10 -2.27 7.71 -11.39
N LEU A 11 -1.12 8.00 -10.78
CA LEU A 11 -0.62 7.28 -9.62
C LEU A 11 -1.53 7.46 -8.40
N GLN A 12 -1.99 8.67 -8.12
CA GLN A 12 -2.94 8.93 -7.03
C GLN A 12 -4.25 8.19 -7.23
N ALA A 13 -4.77 8.18 -8.46
CA ALA A 13 -5.98 7.42 -8.81
C ALA A 13 -5.77 5.90 -8.64
N ALA A 14 -4.63 5.36 -9.08
CA ALA A 14 -4.30 3.95 -8.91
C ALA A 14 -4.20 3.55 -7.43
N LEU A 15 -3.52 4.36 -6.60
CA LEU A 15 -3.41 4.12 -5.16
C LEU A 15 -4.77 4.20 -4.46
N ALA A 16 -5.63 5.14 -4.85
CA ALA A 16 -6.98 5.25 -4.31
C ALA A 16 -7.85 4.03 -4.68
N ALA A 17 -7.73 3.53 -5.91
CA ALA A 17 -8.40 2.31 -6.36
C ALA A 17 -7.92 1.07 -5.59
N THR A 18 -6.59 0.87 -5.50
CA THR A 18 -6.00 -0.22 -4.71
C THR A 18 -6.43 -0.14 -3.24
N ARG A 19 -6.47 1.06 -2.65
CA ARG A 19 -7.00 1.24 -1.28
C ARG A 19 -8.45 0.80 -1.18
N SER A 20 -9.31 1.22 -2.10
CA SER A 20 -10.74 0.85 -2.08
C SER A 20 -10.93 -0.67 -2.15
N GLU A 21 -10.25 -1.34 -3.08
CA GLU A 21 -10.32 -2.80 -3.24
C GLU A 21 -9.86 -3.54 -1.97
N ILE A 22 -8.79 -3.06 -1.33
CA ILE A 22 -8.29 -3.61 -0.07
C ILE A 22 -9.28 -3.39 1.08
N VAL A 23 -9.88 -2.19 1.19
CA VAL A 23 -10.92 -1.91 2.20
C VAL A 23 -12.06 -2.91 2.07
N ASP A 24 -12.58 -3.07 0.85
CA ASP A 24 -13.74 -3.92 0.61
C ASP A 24 -13.41 -5.40 0.87
N ALA A 25 -12.21 -5.85 0.48
CA ALA A 25 -11.78 -7.23 0.69
C ALA A 25 -11.52 -7.57 2.17
N LEU A 26 -11.16 -6.59 3.01
CA LEU A 26 -10.67 -6.80 4.38
C LEU A 26 -11.52 -6.11 5.45
N ALA A 27 -12.75 -5.69 5.13
CA ALA A 27 -13.60 -4.90 6.02
C ALA A 27 -13.73 -5.49 7.45
N ASP A 28 -13.77 -6.82 7.60
CA ASP A 28 -13.89 -7.51 8.90
C ASP A 28 -12.56 -7.79 9.61
N GLU A 29 -11.43 -7.47 8.97
CA GLU A 29 -10.08 -7.73 9.48
C GLU A 29 -9.34 -6.44 9.86
N ILE A 30 -9.69 -5.32 9.22
CA ILE A 30 -9.01 -4.05 9.38
C ILE A 30 -9.24 -3.49 10.79
N GLY A 31 -8.13 -3.07 11.41
CA GLY A 31 -8.12 -2.35 12.67
C GLY A 31 -8.68 -0.94 12.55
N THR A 32 -8.66 -0.20 13.65
CA THR A 32 -9.14 1.19 13.66
C THR A 32 -8.00 2.13 14.01
N TYR A 33 -7.83 3.18 13.19
CA TYR A 33 -7.06 4.35 13.56
C TYR A 33 -7.83 5.22 14.54
N THR A 34 -7.16 5.70 15.58
CA THR A 34 -7.66 6.77 16.44
C THR A 34 -6.75 7.97 16.28
N PHE A 35 -7.30 9.06 15.76
CA PHE A 35 -6.57 10.30 15.50
C PHE A 35 -6.43 11.15 16.77
N PRO A 36 -5.50 12.13 16.79
CA PRO A 36 -5.31 13.01 17.95
C PRO A 36 -6.56 13.81 18.36
N ASP A 37 -7.49 14.06 17.43
CA ASP A 37 -8.78 14.71 17.71
C ASP A 37 -9.85 13.75 18.25
N GLY A 38 -9.52 12.46 18.41
CA GLY A 38 -10.40 11.40 18.89
C GLY A 38 -11.29 10.78 17.82
N THR A 39 -11.24 11.25 16.57
CA THR A 39 -11.98 10.62 15.47
C THR A 39 -11.31 9.33 15.00
N THR A 40 -12.06 8.50 14.29
CA THR A 40 -11.62 7.15 13.90
C THR A 40 -11.85 6.84 12.43
N ASP A 41 -10.98 6.02 11.84
CA ASP A 41 -11.09 5.53 10.46
C ASP A 41 -10.51 4.10 10.38
N PRO A 42 -10.82 3.29 9.35
CA PRO A 42 -10.13 2.02 9.13
C PRO A 42 -8.60 2.20 9.00
N ALA A 43 -7.84 1.29 9.59
CA ALA A 43 -6.39 1.34 9.68
C ALA A 43 -5.68 1.06 8.34
N ILE A 44 -5.80 1.98 7.38
CA ILE A 44 -5.09 1.91 6.10
C ILE A 44 -4.27 3.18 5.86
N ALA A 45 -2.95 3.03 5.89
CA ALA A 45 -2.00 4.09 5.64
C ALA A 45 -1.67 4.22 4.15
N LEU A 46 -1.45 5.46 3.73
CA LEU A 46 -0.89 5.84 2.44
C LEU A 46 0.40 6.63 2.73
N LEU A 47 1.55 6.06 2.39
CA LEU A 47 2.85 6.68 2.58
C LEU A 47 3.51 6.81 1.20
N GLY A 48 3.60 8.01 0.65
CA GLY A 48 4.45 8.19 -0.52
C GLY A 48 5.83 8.70 -0.15
N LEU A 49 6.85 8.19 -0.82
CA LEU A 49 8.20 8.72 -0.74
C LEU A 49 8.34 9.89 -1.71
N GLY A 50 8.11 11.11 -1.21
CA GLY A 50 8.27 12.37 -1.93
C GLY A 50 7.27 13.43 -1.43
N SER A 51 7.56 14.71 -1.65
CA SER A 51 6.71 15.84 -1.19
C SER A 51 5.30 15.89 -1.81
N ASN A 52 5.03 15.02 -2.79
CA ASN A 52 3.88 15.15 -3.70
C ASN A 52 2.80 14.09 -3.46
N VAL A 53 3.01 13.15 -2.54
CA VAL A 53 2.01 12.13 -2.17
C VAL A 53 1.56 12.38 -0.74
N GLN A 54 0.24 12.35 -0.53
CA GLN A 54 -0.36 12.57 0.79
C GLN A 54 0.09 11.48 1.76
N VAL A 55 0.59 11.89 2.92
CA VAL A 55 0.90 10.98 4.04
C VAL A 55 -0.35 10.86 4.90
N TYR A 56 -0.79 9.62 5.10
CA TYR A 56 -1.91 9.25 5.96
C TYR A 56 -1.56 7.94 6.68
N PRO A 57 -1.90 7.76 7.97
CA PRO A 57 -2.59 8.71 8.85
C PRO A 57 -1.68 9.85 9.34
N PRO A 58 -2.22 10.93 9.93
CA PRO A 58 -1.42 11.98 10.54
C PRO A 58 -0.53 11.47 11.69
N GLN A 59 0.54 12.20 12.01
CA GLN A 59 1.41 11.86 13.13
C GLN A 59 0.62 11.84 14.45
N GLY A 60 0.95 10.90 15.34
CA GLY A 60 0.28 10.73 16.63
C GLY A 60 -0.97 9.85 16.58
N THR A 61 -1.29 9.27 15.42
CA THR A 61 -2.34 8.27 15.27
C THR A 61 -1.96 6.96 15.93
N SER A 62 -2.88 6.37 16.68
CA SER A 62 -2.74 5.02 17.22
C SER A 62 -3.56 4.01 16.43
N VAL A 63 -3.12 2.75 16.41
CA VAL A 63 -3.86 1.63 15.83
C VAL A 63 -4.42 0.80 16.97
N THR A 64 -5.72 0.51 16.92
CA THR A 64 -6.40 -0.34 17.90
C THR A 64 -6.89 -1.61 17.23
N GLY A 65 -6.27 -2.74 17.61
CA GLY A 65 -6.64 -4.08 17.21
C GLY A 65 -6.51 -4.34 15.70
N GLY A 66 -6.67 -5.60 15.32
CA GLY A 66 -6.78 -6.03 13.92
C GLY A 66 -5.59 -5.69 13.03
N LEU A 67 -5.88 -5.63 11.74
CA LEU A 67 -4.90 -5.44 10.68
C LEU A 67 -4.74 -3.97 10.32
N GLU A 68 -3.50 -3.47 10.33
CA GLU A 68 -3.14 -2.26 9.61
C GLU A 68 -2.60 -2.63 8.23
N VAL A 69 -3.06 -1.93 7.19
CA VAL A 69 -2.50 -2.03 5.83
C VAL A 69 -1.77 -0.74 5.50
N VAL A 70 -0.50 -0.82 5.12
CA VAL A 70 0.32 0.34 4.75
C VAL A 70 0.71 0.23 3.30
N LEU A 71 0.28 1.19 2.48
CA LEU A 71 0.69 1.32 1.09
C LEU A 71 1.85 2.30 1.01
N VAL A 72 3.03 1.83 0.63
CA VAL A 72 4.24 2.64 0.50
C VAL A 72 4.63 2.77 -0.97
N THR A 73 4.46 3.96 -1.55
CA THR A 73 4.97 4.21 -2.90
C THR A 73 6.47 4.44 -2.84
N LEU A 74 7.23 3.58 -3.51
CA LEU A 74 8.68 3.69 -3.56
C LEU A 74 9.09 4.78 -4.56
N ASN A 75 10.09 5.59 -4.22
CA ASN A 75 10.69 6.57 -5.13
C ASN A 75 11.60 5.90 -6.20
N SER A 76 11.13 4.76 -6.73
CA SER A 76 11.77 4.00 -7.79
C SER A 76 10.86 4.06 -9.00
N VAL A 77 11.14 5.04 -9.87
CA VAL A 77 10.53 5.13 -11.19
C VAL A 77 11.49 4.52 -12.19
N ARG A 78 11.11 3.40 -12.81
CA ARG A 78 11.84 2.85 -13.94
C ARG A 78 11.20 3.35 -15.23
N ILE A 79 11.96 4.12 -16.00
CA ILE A 79 11.53 4.68 -17.29
C ILE A 79 12.03 3.78 -18.41
N GLU A 80 11.12 3.30 -19.25
CA GLU A 80 11.41 2.54 -20.46
C GLU A 80 10.97 3.34 -21.68
N SER A 81 11.92 3.78 -22.51
CA SER A 81 11.60 4.41 -23.79
C SER A 81 11.29 3.34 -24.84
N ARG A 82 10.20 3.55 -25.57
CA ARG A 82 9.78 2.75 -26.73
C ARG A 82 9.74 3.63 -27.98
N LEU A 83 9.56 3.00 -29.14
CA LEU A 83 9.48 3.71 -30.42
C LEU A 83 8.24 4.63 -30.49
N ASP A 84 7.19 4.26 -29.77
CA ASP A 84 5.85 4.84 -29.77
C ASP A 84 5.53 5.65 -28.50
N GLY A 85 6.44 5.71 -27.53
CA GLY A 85 6.19 6.40 -26.26
C GLY A 85 7.15 6.04 -25.14
N ILE A 86 6.72 6.29 -23.91
CA ILE A 86 7.46 6.05 -22.68
C ILE A 86 6.57 5.24 -21.73
N ILE A 87 7.16 4.24 -21.07
CA ILE A 87 6.55 3.58 -19.91
C ILE A 87 7.27 4.02 -18.65
N GLN A 88 6.50 4.41 -17.64
CA GLN A 88 6.98 4.69 -16.30
C GLN A 88 6.43 3.63 -15.35
N ASN A 89 7.32 2.86 -14.76
CA ASN A 89 7.01 1.81 -13.81
C ASN A 89 7.27 2.31 -12.38
N ILE A 90 6.26 2.25 -11.53
CA ILE A 90 6.32 2.64 -10.12
C ILE A 90 6.01 1.44 -9.25
N VAL A 91 6.83 1.21 -8.23
CA VAL A 91 6.59 0.13 -7.26
C VAL A 91 5.87 0.69 -6.04
N THR A 92 4.77 0.03 -5.66
CA THR A 92 4.11 0.25 -4.38
C THR A 92 4.30 -1.00 -3.53
N GLN A 93 4.79 -0.83 -2.30
CA GLN A 93 4.84 -1.89 -1.32
C GLN A 93 3.53 -1.90 -0.52
N ILE A 94 2.96 -3.08 -0.30
CA ILE A 94 1.84 -3.29 0.60
C ILE A 94 2.39 -4.02 1.82
N ILE A 95 2.23 -3.42 2.99
CA ILE A 95 2.68 -3.98 4.27
C ILE A 95 1.44 -4.23 5.14
N LEU A 96 1.27 -5.48 5.55
CA LEU A 96 0.27 -5.90 6.51
C LEU A 96 0.91 -5.98 7.89
N ARG A 97 0.27 -5.37 8.89
CA ARG A 97 0.72 -5.38 10.29
C ARG A 97 -0.41 -5.86 11.16
N GLN A 98 -0.23 -7.00 11.82
CA GLN A 98 -1.28 -7.62 12.63
C GLN A 98 -1.09 -7.28 14.11
N TYR A 99 -1.94 -6.40 14.63
CA TYR A 99 -1.91 -5.98 16.04
C TYR A 99 -2.73 -6.89 16.95
N ASP A 100 -3.65 -7.69 16.40
CA ASP A 100 -4.33 -8.75 17.15
C ASP A 100 -3.48 -10.02 17.17
N VAL A 101 -2.88 -10.31 18.32
CA VAL A 101 -2.00 -11.47 18.55
C VAL A 101 -2.69 -12.82 18.39
N SER A 102 -4.02 -12.86 18.35
CA SER A 102 -4.79 -14.08 18.09
C SER A 102 -4.98 -14.37 16.60
N LYS A 103 -4.65 -13.41 15.73
CA LYS A 103 -4.82 -13.47 14.27
C LYS A 103 -3.47 -13.50 13.53
N SER A 104 -3.53 -13.72 12.22
CA SER A 104 -2.36 -13.75 11.33
C SER A 104 -2.61 -12.92 10.07
N THR A 105 -1.52 -12.51 9.41
CA THR A 105 -1.52 -11.84 8.11
C THR A 105 -1.77 -12.78 6.92
N ILE A 106 -1.73 -14.11 7.11
CA ILE A 106 -1.84 -15.08 6.00
C ILE A 106 -3.20 -15.01 5.29
N ALA A 107 -4.31 -15.07 6.02
CA ALA A 107 -5.63 -15.03 5.40
C ALA A 107 -5.92 -13.67 4.72
N PRO A 108 -5.62 -12.51 5.36
CA PRO A 108 -5.68 -11.22 4.67
C PRO A 108 -4.80 -11.12 3.42
N LEU A 109 -3.58 -11.67 3.45
CA LEU A 109 -2.69 -11.70 2.29
C LEU A 109 -3.37 -12.40 1.11
N PHE A 110 -3.92 -13.60 1.29
CA PHE A 110 -4.58 -14.33 0.19
C PHE A 110 -5.80 -13.58 -0.36
N LYS A 111 -6.56 -12.87 0.49
CA LYS A 111 -7.65 -12.01 0.03
C LYS A 111 -7.13 -10.86 -0.84
N ILE A 112 -6.04 -10.20 -0.45
CA ILE A 112 -5.41 -9.13 -1.24
C ILE A 112 -4.89 -9.67 -2.58
N LEU A 113 -4.14 -10.77 -2.57
CA LEU A 113 -3.61 -11.35 -3.80
C LEU A 113 -4.73 -11.70 -4.79
N SER A 114 -5.85 -12.20 -4.26
CA SER A 114 -7.03 -12.53 -5.07
C SER A 114 -7.77 -11.30 -5.60
N VAL A 115 -7.95 -10.24 -4.82
CA VAL A 115 -8.71 -9.06 -5.27
C VAL A 115 -7.91 -8.20 -6.24
N LEU A 116 -6.59 -8.12 -6.05
CA LEU A 116 -5.69 -7.38 -6.93
C LEU A 116 -5.25 -8.19 -8.16
N ASP A 117 -5.62 -9.47 -8.24
CA ASP A 117 -5.20 -10.41 -9.29
C ASP A 117 -3.68 -10.42 -9.52
N ILE A 118 -2.94 -10.53 -8.42
CA ILE A 118 -1.47 -10.52 -8.44
C ILE A 118 -0.89 -11.82 -7.89
N ALA A 119 0.21 -12.26 -8.50
CA ALA A 119 1.13 -13.21 -7.88
C ALA A 119 2.27 -12.42 -7.23
N ALA A 120 2.50 -12.63 -5.95
CA ALA A 120 3.60 -12.00 -5.22
C ALA A 120 4.26 -13.02 -4.29
N ASP A 121 5.57 -12.84 -4.08
CA ASP A 121 6.33 -13.59 -3.09
C ASP A 121 6.41 -12.77 -1.79
N PRO A 122 5.58 -13.10 -0.78
CA PRO A 122 5.51 -12.30 0.44
C PRO A 122 6.75 -12.48 1.31
N ILE A 123 7.27 -11.39 1.85
CA ILE A 123 8.22 -11.42 2.97
C ILE A 123 7.42 -11.36 4.26
N ARG A 124 7.51 -12.39 5.09
CA ARG A 124 6.74 -12.48 6.35
C ARG A 124 7.66 -12.54 7.57
N THR A 125 7.33 -11.73 8.57
CA THR A 125 7.94 -11.76 9.89
C THR A 125 6.88 -12.20 10.89
N VAL A 126 7.12 -13.30 11.61
CA VAL A 126 6.19 -13.80 12.62
C VAL A 126 6.32 -12.96 13.90
N SER A 127 5.22 -12.78 14.63
CA SER A 127 5.25 -12.15 15.94
C SER A 127 6.11 -12.95 16.92
N ASP A 128 6.97 -12.27 17.67
CA ASP A 128 7.76 -12.86 18.75
C ASP A 128 7.60 -11.98 20.03
N PRO A 129 7.02 -12.54 21.11
CA PRO A 129 6.77 -11.81 22.34
C PRO A 129 8.05 -11.40 23.08
N TYR A 130 9.19 -12.06 22.83
CA TYR A 130 10.45 -11.76 23.51
C TYR A 130 11.13 -10.51 22.96
N ILE A 131 10.94 -10.20 21.67
CA ILE A 131 11.44 -8.98 21.04
C ILE A 131 10.35 -7.92 20.83
N GLY A 132 9.09 -8.25 21.18
CA GLY A 132 7.97 -7.32 21.17
C GLY A 132 7.52 -6.90 19.77
N ASN A 133 7.78 -7.71 18.74
CA ASN A 133 7.33 -7.40 17.38
C ASN A 133 5.96 -8.02 17.10
N ILE A 134 5.20 -7.31 16.29
CA ILE A 134 3.97 -7.83 15.69
C ILE A 134 4.27 -8.66 14.45
N GLU A 135 3.29 -9.46 14.02
CA GLU A 135 3.40 -10.16 12.75
C GLU A 135 3.27 -9.16 11.59
N THR A 136 4.17 -9.25 10.62
CA THR A 136 4.14 -8.44 9.39
C THR A 136 4.24 -9.29 8.14
N CYS A 137 3.61 -8.82 7.07
CA CYS A 137 3.74 -9.41 5.73
C CYS A 137 3.85 -8.31 4.68
N GLU A 138 4.81 -8.44 3.76
CA GLU A 138 5.13 -7.43 2.77
C GLU A 138 5.07 -8.02 1.37
N ILE A 139 4.39 -7.33 0.46
CA ILE A 139 4.37 -7.63 -0.99
C ILE A 139 4.62 -6.35 -1.79
N GLN A 140 4.98 -6.50 -3.05
CA GLN A 140 5.18 -5.37 -3.97
C GLN A 140 4.27 -5.51 -5.18
N ILE A 141 3.70 -4.39 -5.61
CA ILE A 141 2.94 -4.26 -6.85
C ILE A 141 3.62 -3.26 -7.77
N LEU A 142 3.54 -3.54 -9.07
CA LEU A 142 4.08 -2.69 -10.12
C LEU A 142 2.95 -1.96 -10.83
N HIS A 143 2.98 -0.63 -10.82
CA HIS A 143 2.12 0.22 -11.61
C HIS A 143 2.86 0.67 -12.86
N SER A 144 2.32 0.38 -14.05
CA SER A 144 2.90 0.78 -15.33
C SER A 144 2.03 1.83 -16.01
N PHE A 145 2.60 3.01 -16.26
CA PHE A 145 1.93 4.13 -16.92
C PHE A 145 2.56 4.35 -18.29
N TYR A 146 1.75 4.26 -19.35
CA TYR A 146 2.20 4.53 -20.72
C TYR A 146 1.84 5.94 -21.15
N THR A 147 2.80 6.66 -21.72
CA THR A 147 2.61 7.96 -22.37
C THR A 147 3.11 7.84 -23.81
N GLY A 148 2.21 7.86 -24.79
CA GLY A 148 2.55 7.86 -26.22
C GLY A 148 2.27 9.21 -26.86
N ASP A 149 2.89 9.45 -28.02
CA ASP A 149 2.47 10.54 -28.90
C ASP A 149 1.20 10.09 -29.63
N SER A 150 0.07 10.73 -29.34
CA SER A 150 -1.22 10.52 -30.04
C SER A 150 -1.19 10.99 -31.48
#